data_AF-A0A5N5G981-F1
#
_entry.id   AF-A0A5N5G981-F1
#
_cell.length_a   1.000
_cell.length_b   1.000
_cell.length_c   1.000
_cell.angle_alpha   90.00
_cell.angle_beta   90.00
_cell.angle_gamma   90.00
#
_symmetry.space_group_name_H-M   'P 1'
#
loop_
_entity.id
_entity.type
_entity.pdbx_description
1 polymer ?
#
loop_
_entity_poly.entity_id
_entity_poly.type
_entity_poly.pdbx_seq_one_letter_code
_entity_poly.pdbx_strand_id
1 'polypeptide(L)'
;MQMFDGGYVHHGLLKSAIWLLNEEGETLKRLWLENGSNYDMVFAGHSLGSGVAALLTVIVVNHRDRLGGVPRCKVRCYALAPARCMSLNLAVKYADVIYSVVLQDDFLPRTATPLEDIFKSIFCLPCFLFLVCLRDTFIPEGRKLRDPRRLYAPGRMYHIVERKCCRCGRFPPEVRTAIPVDGRFEHIVLSCNATSDHGIIWIEREAEKALLRMKESCSETVTTAPKVQKLERLRTFEKEHKDALERAVSLNVPHAVTPNEEAPEDQKPEEAPEIEDKSEDPADTKSKSTGGRASWDDVVGKLFKKESGHLLLKRDSNPPE
;
A
#
# COMPACT_ATOMS: atom_id res chain seq x y z
N MET A 1 11.93 -12.51 4.04
CA MET A 1 11.42 -11.65 2.93
C MET A 1 11.28 -12.53 1.69
N GLN A 2 10.41 -12.16 0.76
CA GLN A 2 10.13 -12.92 -0.46
C GLN A 2 10.02 -11.96 -1.64
N MET A 3 10.55 -12.35 -2.81
CA MET A 3 10.44 -11.53 -4.02
C MET A 3 9.03 -11.63 -4.60
N PHE A 4 8.43 -10.51 -4.98
CA PHE A 4 7.06 -10.43 -5.46
C PHE A 4 6.83 -9.13 -6.26
N ASP A 5 6.26 -9.25 -7.46
CA ASP A 5 5.95 -8.14 -8.39
C ASP A 5 7.15 -7.22 -8.67
N GLY A 6 8.32 -7.82 -8.90
CA GLY A 6 9.56 -7.08 -9.11
C GLY A 6 10.09 -6.37 -7.86
N GLY A 7 9.55 -6.63 -6.67
CA GLY A 7 10.04 -6.10 -5.39
C GLY A 7 10.24 -7.17 -4.33
N TYR A 8 10.38 -6.75 -3.07
CA TYR A 8 10.47 -7.63 -1.91
C TYR A 8 9.33 -7.35 -0.93
N VAL A 9 8.75 -8.39 -0.37
CA VAL A 9 7.68 -8.29 0.63
C VAL A 9 7.99 -9.12 1.87
N HIS A 10 7.30 -8.82 2.97
CA HIS A 10 7.42 -9.60 4.20
C HIS A 10 6.78 -10.98 4.02
N HIS A 11 7.57 -12.05 4.20
CA HIS A 11 7.16 -13.43 3.91
C HIS A 11 5.94 -13.89 4.73
N GLY A 12 5.95 -13.64 6.05
CA GLY A 12 4.83 -13.99 6.93
C GLY A 12 3.52 -13.30 6.53
N LEU A 13 3.55 -11.97 6.35
CA LEU A 13 2.39 -11.20 5.92
C LEU A 13 1.87 -11.62 4.55
N LEU A 14 2.76 -11.93 3.60
CA LEU A 14 2.37 -12.43 2.28
C LEU A 14 1.64 -13.77 2.42
N LYS A 15 2.18 -14.71 3.21
CA LYS A 15 1.50 -16.00 3.48
C LYS A 15 0.11 -15.81 4.09
N SER A 16 -0.03 -14.90 5.05
CA SER A 16 -1.32 -14.59 5.66
C SER A 16 -2.31 -14.00 4.65
N ALA A 17 -1.84 -13.12 3.74
CA ALA A 17 -2.68 -12.53 2.70
C ALA A 17 -3.16 -13.60 1.69
N ILE A 18 -2.28 -14.50 1.28
CA ILE A 18 -2.62 -15.62 0.38
C ILE A 18 -3.62 -16.56 1.04
N TRP A 19 -3.39 -16.91 2.32
CA TRP A 19 -4.31 -17.74 3.07
C TRP A 19 -5.71 -17.12 3.11
N LEU A 20 -5.83 -15.82 3.40
CA LEU A 20 -7.12 -15.14 3.44
C LEU A 20 -7.83 -15.14 2.06
N LEU A 21 -7.08 -14.99 0.96
CA LEU A 21 -7.64 -15.09 -0.39
C LEU A 21 -8.08 -16.51 -0.76
N ASN A 22 -7.38 -17.54 -0.29
CA ASN A 22 -7.79 -18.93 -0.46
C ASN A 22 -9.10 -19.25 0.25
N GLU A 23 -9.30 -18.69 1.45
CA GLU A 23 -10.54 -18.88 2.21
C GLU A 23 -11.70 -18.05 1.65
N GLU A 24 -11.48 -16.75 1.41
CA GLU A 24 -12.57 -15.80 1.13
C GLU A 24 -12.65 -15.31 -0.32
N GLY A 25 -11.71 -15.68 -1.20
CA GLY A 25 -11.67 -15.18 -2.57
C GLY A 25 -12.94 -15.47 -3.38
N GLU A 26 -13.54 -16.65 -3.23
CA GLU A 26 -14.81 -16.99 -3.88
C GLU A 26 -15.99 -16.20 -3.29
N THR A 27 -15.98 -15.92 -1.98
CA THR A 27 -16.98 -15.06 -1.35
C THR A 27 -16.88 -13.64 -1.89
N LEU A 28 -15.67 -13.09 -1.99
CA LEU A 28 -15.43 -11.75 -2.54
C LEU A 28 -15.88 -11.65 -4.01
N LYS A 29 -15.54 -12.66 -4.83
CA LYS A 29 -15.98 -12.73 -6.23
C LYS A 29 -17.50 -12.80 -6.35
N ARG A 30 -18.15 -13.64 -5.56
CA ARG A 30 -19.60 -13.79 -5.55
C ARG A 30 -20.28 -12.47 -5.18
N LEU A 31 -19.87 -11.84 -4.07
CA LEU A 31 -20.41 -10.56 -3.63
C LEU A 31 -20.22 -9.45 -4.67
N TRP A 32 -19.08 -9.44 -5.37
CA TRP A 32 -18.83 -8.49 -6.45
C TRP A 32 -19.83 -8.64 -7.59
N LEU A 33 -20.03 -9.87 -8.07
CA LEU A 33 -20.91 -10.17 -9.20
C LEU A 33 -22.39 -9.98 -8.85
N GLU A 34 -22.83 -10.51 -7.70
CA GLU A 34 -24.23 -10.46 -7.25
C GLU A 34 -24.72 -9.03 -7.00
N ASN A 35 -23.82 -8.13 -6.58
CA ASN A 35 -24.14 -6.72 -6.36
C ASN A 35 -23.96 -5.85 -7.62
N GLY A 36 -23.97 -6.46 -8.81
CA GLY A 36 -23.95 -5.77 -10.10
C GLY A 36 -22.62 -5.09 -10.44
N SER A 37 -21.49 -5.51 -9.83
CA SER A 37 -20.15 -4.98 -10.14
C SER A 37 -20.02 -3.45 -9.98
N ASN A 38 -20.80 -2.88 -9.07
CA ASN A 38 -20.92 -1.43 -8.93
C ASN A 38 -20.19 -0.85 -7.71
N TYR A 39 -20.00 -1.64 -6.66
CA TYR A 39 -19.42 -1.19 -5.39
C TYR A 39 -17.89 -1.01 -5.42
N ASP A 40 -17.34 -0.35 -4.41
CA ASP A 40 -15.90 -0.34 -4.18
C ASP A 40 -15.51 -1.57 -3.34
N MET A 41 -14.42 -2.24 -3.71
CA MET A 41 -13.80 -3.30 -2.93
C MET A 41 -12.72 -2.70 -2.03
N VAL A 42 -13.03 -2.58 -0.74
CA VAL A 42 -12.16 -1.90 0.23
C VAL A 42 -11.59 -2.88 1.23
N PHE A 43 -10.26 -2.96 1.29
CA PHE A 43 -9.54 -3.72 2.30
C PHE A 43 -9.02 -2.80 3.39
N ALA A 44 -9.30 -3.10 4.65
CA ALA A 44 -8.81 -2.31 5.76
C ALA A 44 -8.12 -3.19 6.79
N GLY A 45 -7.10 -2.63 7.45
CA GLY A 45 -6.41 -3.31 8.53
C GLY A 45 -5.82 -2.31 9.51
N HIS A 46 -5.46 -2.81 10.69
CA HIS A 46 -4.69 -2.08 11.71
C HIS A 46 -3.41 -2.85 12.05
N SER A 47 -2.32 -2.14 12.33
CA SER A 47 -1.05 -2.71 12.80
C SER A 47 -0.51 -3.76 11.84
N LEU A 48 -0.33 -5.00 12.32
CA LEU A 48 0.07 -6.15 11.51
C LEU A 48 -0.95 -6.48 10.42
N GLY A 49 -2.24 -6.37 10.74
CA GLY A 49 -3.34 -6.61 9.82
C GLY A 49 -3.35 -5.64 8.64
N SER A 50 -2.86 -4.41 8.82
CA SER A 50 -2.66 -3.45 7.73
C SER A 50 -1.66 -3.94 6.70
N GLY A 51 -0.58 -4.58 7.16
CA GLY A 51 0.42 -5.17 6.28
C GLY A 51 -0.14 -6.33 5.46
N VAL A 52 -1.01 -7.15 6.08
CA VAL A 52 -1.74 -8.23 5.39
C VAL A 52 -2.73 -7.65 4.37
N ALA A 53 -3.56 -6.67 4.77
CA ALA A 53 -4.52 -6.01 3.89
C ALA A 53 -3.85 -5.33 2.70
N ALA A 54 -2.71 -4.67 2.91
CA ALA A 54 -1.92 -4.06 1.85
C ALA A 54 -1.43 -5.11 0.84
N LEU A 55 -0.81 -6.20 1.30
CA LEU A 55 -0.32 -7.25 0.40
C LEU A 55 -1.46 -8.01 -0.31
N LEU A 56 -2.58 -8.22 0.38
CA LEU A 56 -3.78 -8.78 -0.22
C LEU A 56 -4.26 -7.88 -1.37
N THR A 57 -4.30 -6.57 -1.14
CA THR A 57 -4.69 -5.59 -2.18
C THR A 57 -3.77 -5.66 -3.38
N VAL A 58 -2.46 -5.78 -3.17
CA VAL A 58 -1.50 -5.93 -4.27
C VAL A 58 -1.81 -7.18 -5.10
N ILE A 59 -2.05 -8.33 -4.45
CA ILE A 59 -2.40 -9.58 -5.15
C ILE A 59 -3.68 -9.41 -5.96
N VAL A 60 -4.73 -8.83 -5.37
CA VAL A 60 -6.03 -8.62 -6.01
C VAL A 60 -5.91 -7.72 -7.23
N VAL A 61 -5.17 -6.62 -7.12
CA VAL A 61 -5.00 -5.66 -8.22
C VAL A 61 -4.21 -6.26 -9.39
N ASN A 62 -3.28 -7.18 -9.11
CA ASN A 62 -2.52 -7.87 -10.14
C ASN A 62 -3.29 -9.04 -10.79
N HIS A 63 -4.33 -9.56 -10.13
CA HIS A 63 -5.09 -10.73 -10.56
C HIS A 63 -6.60 -10.50 -10.52
N ARG A 64 -7.03 -9.39 -11.11
CA ARG A 64 -8.43 -8.93 -11.10
C ARG A 64 -9.37 -9.94 -11.75
N ASP A 65 -8.90 -10.69 -12.75
CA ASP A 65 -9.61 -11.76 -13.43
C ASP A 65 -10.12 -12.84 -12.46
N ARG A 66 -9.34 -13.14 -11.41
CA ARG A 66 -9.70 -14.14 -10.39
C ARG A 66 -10.84 -13.70 -9.48
N LEU A 67 -11.08 -12.40 -9.36
CA LEU A 67 -12.15 -11.81 -8.55
C LEU A 67 -13.31 -11.26 -9.40
N GLY A 68 -13.50 -11.77 -10.62
CA GLY A 68 -14.61 -11.34 -11.47
C GLY A 68 -14.35 -10.01 -12.20
N GLY A 69 -13.08 -9.67 -12.42
CA GLY A 69 -12.68 -8.54 -13.27
C GLY A 69 -12.81 -7.17 -12.61
N VAL A 70 -12.75 -7.08 -11.27
CA VAL A 70 -12.88 -5.81 -10.53
C VAL A 70 -11.91 -4.77 -11.09
N PRO A 71 -12.38 -3.60 -11.57
CA PRO A 71 -11.50 -2.55 -12.06
C PRO A 71 -10.53 -2.05 -10.97
N ARG A 72 -9.27 -1.77 -11.33
CA ARG A 72 -8.26 -1.27 -10.37
C ARG A 72 -8.74 -0.02 -9.62
N CYS A 73 -9.46 0.88 -10.30
CA CYS A 73 -9.99 2.11 -9.73
C CYS A 73 -11.03 1.90 -8.61
N LYS A 74 -11.64 0.71 -8.53
CA LYS A 74 -12.62 0.33 -7.49
C LYS A 74 -12.00 -0.47 -6.35
N VAL A 75 -10.70 -0.78 -6.41
CA VAL A 75 -10.00 -1.46 -5.32
C VAL A 75 -9.25 -0.43 -4.48
N ARG A 76 -9.50 -0.41 -3.17
CA ARG A 76 -8.81 0.49 -2.24
C ARG A 76 -8.32 -0.26 -1.01
N CYS A 77 -7.23 0.22 -0.43
CA CYS A 77 -6.76 -0.26 0.86
C CYS A 77 -6.55 0.89 1.85
N TYR A 78 -7.08 0.74 3.07
CA TYR A 78 -6.81 1.62 4.20
C TYR A 78 -5.98 0.89 5.25
N ALA A 79 -4.70 1.21 5.30
CA ALA A 79 -3.71 0.59 6.16
C ALA A 79 -3.45 1.50 7.38
N LEU A 80 -4.06 1.19 8.52
CA LEU A 80 -3.94 2.01 9.73
C LEU A 80 -2.72 1.57 10.55
N ALA A 81 -1.81 2.49 10.89
CA ALA A 81 -0.57 2.18 11.62
C ALA A 81 0.20 0.99 11.02
N PRO A 82 0.53 0.99 9.71
CA PRO A 82 0.99 -0.21 9.04
C PRO A 82 2.40 -0.65 9.44
N ALA A 83 2.59 -1.96 9.50
CA ALA A 83 3.93 -2.54 9.47
C ALA A 83 4.62 -2.31 8.12
N ARG A 84 5.95 -2.19 8.15
CA ARG A 84 6.76 -2.18 6.91
C ARG A 84 6.66 -3.55 6.24
N CYS A 85 5.98 -3.63 5.10
CA CYS A 85 5.60 -4.91 4.49
C CYS A 85 6.08 -5.12 3.05
N MET A 86 6.55 -4.08 2.36
CA MET A 86 6.96 -4.14 0.95
C MET A 86 8.15 -3.23 0.65
N SER A 87 8.89 -3.49 -0.41
CA SER A 87 10.01 -2.66 -0.85
C SER A 87 9.54 -1.31 -1.39
N LEU A 88 10.46 -0.36 -1.48
CA LEU A 88 10.14 1.02 -1.84
C LEU A 88 9.48 1.16 -3.21
N ASN A 89 9.95 0.39 -4.21
CA ASN A 89 9.36 0.37 -5.54
C ASN A 89 7.89 -0.04 -5.51
N LEU A 90 7.53 -1.06 -4.72
CA LEU A 90 6.13 -1.50 -4.56
C LEU A 90 5.31 -0.46 -3.80
N ALA A 91 5.86 0.13 -2.73
CA ALA A 91 5.16 1.16 -1.96
C ALA A 91 4.79 2.37 -2.82
N VAL A 92 5.67 2.77 -3.75
CA VAL A 92 5.41 3.84 -4.71
C VAL A 92 4.43 3.37 -5.80
N LYS A 93 4.64 2.19 -6.39
CA LYS A 93 3.80 1.60 -7.46
C LYS A 93 2.32 1.48 -7.06
N TYR A 94 2.04 1.15 -5.80
CA TYR A 94 0.68 0.96 -5.30
C TYR A 94 0.14 2.16 -4.49
N ALA A 95 0.78 3.34 -4.58
CA ALA A 95 0.36 4.54 -3.85
C ALA A 95 -0.92 5.22 -4.40
N ASP A 96 -1.48 4.71 -5.49
CA ASP A 96 -2.77 5.07 -6.06
C ASP A 96 -3.94 4.30 -5.38
N VAL A 97 -3.70 3.04 -4.97
CA VAL A 97 -4.73 2.15 -4.39
C VAL A 97 -4.57 1.93 -2.88
N ILE A 98 -3.35 2.04 -2.33
CA ILE A 98 -3.08 1.84 -0.89
C ILE A 98 -2.87 3.19 -0.20
N TYR A 99 -3.66 3.41 0.85
CA TYR A 99 -3.63 4.61 1.70
C TYR A 99 -3.29 4.21 3.13
N SER A 100 -2.13 4.63 3.60
CA SER A 100 -1.62 4.37 4.93
C SER A 100 -1.86 5.56 5.85
N VAL A 101 -2.49 5.33 7.00
CA VAL A 101 -2.75 6.37 8.01
C VAL A 101 -1.85 6.15 9.21
N VAL A 102 -1.09 7.18 9.59
CA VAL A 102 -0.14 7.12 10.70
C VAL A 102 -0.36 8.30 11.62
N LEU A 103 -0.48 8.03 12.92
CA LEU A 103 -0.58 9.07 13.94
C LEU A 103 0.80 9.38 14.52
N GLN A 104 1.14 10.66 14.57
CA GLN A 104 2.23 11.20 15.37
C GLN A 104 3.54 10.41 15.27
N ASP A 105 3.97 9.77 16.37
CA ASP A 105 5.26 9.11 16.52
C ASP A 105 5.14 7.59 16.59
N ASP A 106 4.08 7.05 15.97
CA ASP A 106 3.91 5.62 15.80
C ASP A 106 5.20 4.96 15.28
N PHE A 107 5.68 3.99 16.04
CA PHE A 107 6.97 3.35 15.84
C PHE A 107 6.90 2.30 14.71
N LEU A 108 5.74 1.68 14.47
CA LEU A 108 5.65 0.49 13.61
C LEU A 108 5.93 0.80 12.13
N PRO A 109 5.43 1.91 11.55
CA PRO A 109 5.79 2.31 10.18
C PRO A 109 7.25 2.78 10.06
N ARG A 110 7.93 3.03 11.19
CA ARG A 110 9.26 3.66 11.27
C ARG A 110 10.39 2.69 11.63
N THR A 111 10.06 1.47 12.04
CA THR A 111 11.04 0.47 12.46
C THR A 111 11.31 -0.56 11.35
N ALA A 112 12.59 -0.80 11.05
CA ALA A 112 13.02 -1.87 10.14
C ALA A 112 13.26 -3.20 10.89
N THR A 113 13.01 -3.22 12.19
CA THR A 113 13.33 -4.34 13.06
C THR A 113 12.28 -5.46 12.89
N PRO A 114 12.68 -6.74 12.97
CA PRO A 114 11.74 -7.85 12.89
C PRO A 114 10.60 -7.68 13.89
N LEU A 115 9.38 -7.91 13.43
CA LEU A 115 8.16 -7.73 14.22
C LEU A 115 8.15 -8.62 15.46
N GLU A 116 8.71 -9.84 15.36
CA GLU A 116 8.85 -10.76 16.48
C GLU A 116 9.65 -10.16 17.64
N ASP A 117 10.75 -9.46 17.34
CA ASP A 117 11.61 -8.86 18.37
C ASP A 117 10.92 -7.67 19.04
N ILE A 118 10.14 -6.92 18.27
CA ILE A 118 9.33 -5.80 18.76
C ILE A 118 8.27 -6.31 19.74
N PHE A 119 7.52 -7.35 19.34
CA PHE A 119 6.45 -7.90 20.17
C PHE A 119 6.98 -8.70 21.38
N LYS A 120 8.15 -9.33 21.28
CA LYS A 120 8.83 -9.94 22.45
C LYS A 120 9.35 -8.89 23.43
N SER A 121 9.74 -7.72 22.93
CA SER A 121 10.36 -6.65 23.73
C SER A 121 9.37 -5.59 24.22
N ILE A 122 8.06 -5.84 24.22
CA ILE A 122 7.03 -4.84 24.59
C ILE A 122 7.33 -4.18 25.95
N PHE A 123 7.76 -4.97 26.94
CA PHE A 123 8.07 -4.46 28.29
C PHE A 123 9.31 -3.56 28.36
N CYS A 124 10.21 -3.65 27.37
CA CYS A 124 11.43 -2.84 27.28
C CYS A 124 11.47 -2.05 25.96
N LEU A 125 10.30 -1.83 25.33
CA LEU A 125 10.18 -1.23 24.02
C LEU A 125 10.84 0.15 23.94
N PRO A 126 10.77 1.04 24.96
CA PRO A 126 11.46 2.32 24.93
C PRO A 126 12.99 2.17 24.80
N CYS A 127 13.61 1.28 25.56
CA CYS A 127 15.05 1.02 25.50
C CYS A 127 15.43 0.36 24.17
N PHE A 128 14.60 -0.55 23.68
CA PHE A 128 14.80 -1.19 22.39
C PHE A 128 14.72 -0.19 21.23
N LEU A 129 13.69 0.66 21.20
CA LEU A 129 13.54 1.72 20.21
C LEU A 129 14.70 2.70 20.27
N PHE A 130 15.23 3.02 21.46
CA PHE A 130 16.42 3.84 21.60
C PHE A 130 17.64 3.21 20.91
N LEU A 131 17.91 1.92 21.15
CA LEU A 131 19.02 1.20 20.50
C LEU A 131 18.86 1.13 18.98
N VAL A 132 17.65 0.83 18.51
CA VAL A 132 17.35 0.78 17.07
C VAL A 132 17.48 2.17 16.44
N CYS A 133 16.99 3.21 17.11
CA CYS A 133 17.08 4.59 16.64
C CYS A 133 18.55 5.04 16.52
N LEU A 134 19.39 4.73 17.52
CA LEU A 134 20.82 5.01 17.44
C LEU A 134 21.43 4.30 16.24
N ARG A 135 21.24 2.99 16.10
CA ARG A 135 21.75 2.21 14.96
C ARG A 135 21.31 2.79 13.62
N ASP A 136 20.03 3.10 13.47
CA ASP A 136 19.46 3.59 12.20
C ASP A 136 19.90 5.04 11.89
N THR A 137 20.26 5.84 12.89
CA THR A 137 20.82 7.19 12.72
C THR A 137 22.20 7.15 12.07
N PHE A 138 22.99 6.10 12.32
CA PHE A 138 24.34 5.95 11.76
C PHE A 138 24.37 5.34 10.33
N ILE A 139 23.21 4.97 9.76
CA ILE A 139 23.14 4.42 8.40
C ILE A 139 22.85 5.58 7.42
N PRO A 140 23.72 5.85 6.43
CA PRO A 140 23.48 6.89 5.41
C PRO A 140 22.20 6.62 4.61
N GLU A 141 21.41 7.66 4.33
CA GLU A 141 20.14 7.54 3.59
C GLU A 141 20.31 6.90 2.20
N GLY A 142 21.37 7.28 1.47
CA GLY A 142 21.67 6.69 0.17
C GLY A 142 21.95 5.17 0.23
N ARG A 143 22.43 4.66 1.38
CA ARG A 143 22.59 3.21 1.61
C ARG A 143 21.24 2.54 1.92
N LYS A 144 20.32 3.24 2.59
CA LYS A 144 18.97 2.74 2.89
C LYS A 144 18.14 2.58 1.61
N LEU A 145 18.13 3.61 0.75
CA LEU A 145 17.36 3.63 -0.49
C LEU A 145 17.83 2.59 -1.53
N ARG A 146 19.13 2.26 -1.52
CA ARG A 146 19.72 1.27 -2.43
C ARG A 146 19.60 -0.16 -1.94
N ASP A 147 19.14 -0.39 -0.71
CA ASP A 147 18.96 -1.73 -0.17
C ASP A 147 17.63 -2.31 -0.67
N PRO A 148 17.65 -3.30 -1.59
CA PRO A 148 16.42 -3.87 -2.12
C PRO A 148 15.63 -4.67 -1.07
N ARG A 149 16.29 -5.11 0.02
CA ARG A 149 15.68 -5.90 1.08
C ARG A 149 15.07 -5.03 2.18
N ARG A 150 15.27 -3.72 2.14
CA ARG A 150 14.63 -2.81 3.10
C ARG A 150 13.15 -2.69 2.78
N LEU A 151 12.31 -3.03 3.75
CA LEU A 151 10.86 -2.86 3.64
C LEU A 151 10.43 -1.47 4.12
N TYR A 152 9.27 -1.05 3.64
CA TYR A 152 8.68 0.26 3.79
C TYR A 152 7.19 0.16 4.12
N ALA A 153 6.63 1.23 4.69
CA ALA A 153 5.19 1.36 4.84
C ALA A 153 4.53 1.44 3.45
N PRO A 154 3.39 0.77 3.24
CA PRO A 154 2.84 0.61 1.91
C PRO A 154 2.08 1.87 1.44
N GLY A 155 2.16 2.18 0.15
CA GLY A 155 1.30 3.17 -0.48
C GLY A 155 1.50 4.62 -0.04
N ARG A 156 0.45 5.42 -0.21
CA ARG A 156 0.42 6.85 0.13
C ARG A 156 0.16 7.04 1.61
N MET A 157 0.99 7.86 2.27
CA MET A 157 0.92 8.14 3.70
C MET A 157 0.07 9.38 4.00
N TYR A 158 -0.79 9.26 5.01
CA TYR A 158 -1.51 10.32 5.69
C TYR A 158 -0.99 10.40 7.12
N HIS A 159 -0.16 11.42 7.39
CA HIS A 159 0.38 11.71 8.72
C HIS A 159 -0.59 12.59 9.49
N ILE A 160 -1.13 12.11 10.59
CA ILE A 160 -1.90 12.96 11.51
C ILE A 160 -0.94 13.54 12.54
N VAL A 161 -0.80 14.86 12.56
CA VAL A 161 0.14 15.57 13.43
C VAL A 161 -0.61 16.40 14.47
N GLU A 162 -0.81 15.88 15.69
CA GLU A 162 -1.39 16.61 16.84
C GLU A 162 -0.36 17.24 17.81
N ARG A 163 0.94 16.92 17.72
CA ARG A 163 1.99 17.49 18.59
C ARG A 163 3.16 18.01 17.76
N LYS A 164 3.80 19.07 18.26
CA LYS A 164 4.92 19.78 17.60
C LYS A 164 6.19 19.59 18.42
N CYS A 165 7.32 19.39 17.73
CA CYS A 165 8.63 19.24 18.36
C CYS A 165 8.92 20.44 19.30
N CYS A 166 9.43 20.15 20.50
CA CYS A 166 9.78 21.14 21.53
C CYS A 166 8.61 21.99 22.07
N ARG A 167 7.35 21.57 21.87
CA ARG A 167 6.17 22.25 22.46
C ARG A 167 5.37 21.29 23.34
N CYS A 168 5.05 21.72 24.55
CA CYS A 168 4.18 20.98 25.46
C CYS A 168 2.70 21.12 25.04
N GLY A 169 1.96 20.02 25.08
CA GLY A 169 0.51 19.99 24.82
C GLY A 169 0.12 19.44 23.46
N ARG A 170 -1.18 19.17 23.31
CA ARG A 170 -1.80 18.76 22.05
C ARG A 170 -2.29 19.99 21.30
N PHE A 171 -2.02 20.02 20.01
CA PHE A 171 -2.45 21.04 19.07
C PHE A 171 -3.55 20.48 18.19
N PRO A 172 -4.36 21.36 17.55
CA PRO A 172 -5.32 20.91 16.56
C PRO A 172 -4.62 20.05 15.48
N PRO A 173 -5.13 18.85 15.16
CA PRO A 173 -4.45 17.93 14.28
C PRO A 173 -4.35 18.51 12.86
N GLU A 174 -3.17 18.36 12.26
CA GLU A 174 -2.88 18.69 10.87
C GLU A 174 -2.58 17.40 10.10
N VAL A 175 -3.26 17.15 8.97
CA VAL A 175 -3.00 15.97 8.13
C VAL A 175 -1.99 16.32 7.04
N ARG A 176 -0.87 15.60 7.00
CA ARG A 176 0.15 15.75 5.96
C ARG A 176 0.15 14.54 5.05
N THR A 177 0.17 14.76 3.75
CA THR A 177 0.21 13.69 2.74
C THR A 177 1.60 13.55 2.14
N ALA A 178 2.07 12.32 2.01
CA ALA A 178 3.34 12.00 1.35
C ALA A 178 3.29 10.61 0.71
N ILE A 179 3.92 10.45 -0.44
CA ILE A 179 4.33 9.14 -0.94
C ILE A 179 5.76 8.92 -0.40
N PRO A 180 6.13 7.70 0.07
CA PRO A 180 7.39 7.45 0.76
C PRO A 180 8.59 7.50 -0.21
N VAL A 181 8.86 8.65 -0.83
CA VAL A 181 10.05 8.92 -1.64
C VAL A 181 10.90 9.96 -0.89
N ASP A 182 12.23 9.93 -1.07
CA ASP A 182 13.18 10.83 -0.38
C ASP A 182 13.28 10.62 1.15
N GLY A 183 13.29 9.38 1.65
CA GLY A 183 13.52 9.11 3.10
C GLY A 183 12.38 9.53 4.04
N ARG A 184 11.23 9.95 3.50
CA ARG A 184 10.05 10.35 4.29
C ARG A 184 9.52 9.15 5.07
N PHE A 185 9.27 9.36 6.37
CA PHE A 185 8.85 8.30 7.33
C PHE A 185 9.88 7.18 7.58
N GLU A 186 11.14 7.33 7.14
CA GLU A 186 12.18 6.34 7.44
C GLU A 186 12.72 6.44 8.88
N HIS A 187 12.74 7.65 9.43
CA HIS A 187 13.39 7.95 10.71
C HIS A 187 12.50 7.62 11.90
N ILE A 188 13.05 6.87 12.85
CA ILE A 188 12.40 6.61 14.14
C ILE A 188 12.40 7.91 14.93
N VAL A 189 11.25 8.27 15.49
CA VAL A 189 11.14 9.38 16.44
C VAL A 189 10.98 8.77 17.82
N LEU A 190 11.93 9.05 18.71
CA LEU A 190 11.87 8.60 20.09
C LEU A 190 10.85 9.45 20.84
N SER A 191 9.74 8.82 21.21
CA SER A 191 8.64 9.45 21.91
C SER A 191 8.08 8.48 22.95
N CYS A 192 7.82 8.98 24.16
CA CYS A 192 7.16 8.21 25.20
C CYS A 192 5.72 7.80 24.81
N ASN A 193 5.17 8.43 23.78
CA ASN A 193 3.83 8.18 23.28
C ASN A 193 3.79 7.23 22.07
N ALA A 194 4.93 6.74 21.59
CA ALA A 194 5.01 5.96 20.35
C ALA A 194 4.06 4.73 20.36
N THR A 195 3.96 4.03 21.49
CA THR A 195 3.03 2.90 21.65
C THR A 195 1.57 3.35 21.72
N SER A 196 1.30 4.49 22.35
CA SER A 196 -0.06 5.03 22.44
C SER A 196 -0.56 5.52 21.08
N ASP A 197 0.31 6.18 20.30
CA ASP A 197 -0.01 6.65 18.95
C ASP A 197 -0.29 5.50 17.97
N HIS A 198 0.22 4.31 18.26
CA HIS A 198 -0.07 3.10 17.50
C HIS A 198 -1.52 2.60 17.70
N GLY A 199 -2.19 3.01 18.78
CA GLY A 199 -3.53 2.54 19.13
C GLY A 199 -4.61 3.07 18.19
N ILE A 200 -5.45 2.17 17.66
CA ILE A 200 -6.51 2.51 16.70
C ILE A 200 -7.49 3.57 17.25
N ILE A 201 -7.79 3.54 18.55
CA ILE A 201 -8.69 4.49 19.23
C ILE A 201 -8.12 5.92 19.15
N TRP A 202 -6.79 6.09 19.26
CA TRP A 202 -6.17 7.41 19.14
C TRP A 202 -6.15 7.88 17.69
N ILE A 203 -5.91 6.97 16.75
CA ILE A 203 -5.95 7.27 15.31
C ILE A 203 -7.35 7.77 14.93
N GLU A 204 -8.40 7.04 15.33
CA GLU A 204 -9.79 7.43 15.10
C GLU A 204 -10.10 8.80 15.69
N ARG A 205 -9.82 9.00 16.99
CA ARG A 205 -10.11 10.24 17.70
C ARG A 205 -9.45 11.47 17.05
N GLU A 206 -8.17 11.36 16.69
CA GLU A 206 -7.46 12.48 16.07
C GLU A 206 -7.82 12.65 14.59
N ALA A 207 -8.18 11.57 13.89
CA ALA A 207 -8.69 11.63 12.51
C ALA A 207 -10.06 12.31 12.45
N GLU A 208 -10.96 12.02 13.39
CA GLU A 208 -12.29 12.65 13.46
C GLU A 208 -12.17 14.17 13.67
N LYS A 209 -11.33 14.59 14.63
CA LYS A 209 -11.04 16.01 14.84
C LYS A 209 -10.45 16.67 13.60
N ALA A 210 -9.52 15.99 12.92
CA ALA A 210 -8.95 16.51 11.69
C ALA A 210 -10.01 16.67 10.59
N LEU A 211 -10.90 15.69 10.43
CA LEU A 211 -11.98 15.72 9.46
C LEU A 211 -12.99 16.84 9.74
N LEU A 212 -13.39 17.03 10.99
CA LEU A 212 -14.27 18.12 11.40
C LEU A 212 -13.68 19.48 11.03
N ARG A 213 -12.41 19.70 11.34
CA ARG A 213 -11.71 20.94 11.00
C ARG A 213 -11.59 21.15 9.49
N MET A 214 -11.34 20.08 8.73
CA MET A 214 -11.33 20.15 7.26
C MET A 214 -12.70 20.59 6.73
N LYS A 215 -13.79 20.03 7.26
CA LYS A 215 -15.16 20.42 6.88
C LYS A 215 -15.46 21.89 7.21
N GLU A 216 -15.08 22.34 8.41
CA GLU A 216 -15.23 23.74 8.83
C GLU A 216 -14.47 24.68 7.88
N SER A 217 -13.20 24.39 7.58
CA SER A 217 -12.39 25.20 6.67
C SER A 217 -12.90 25.24 5.23
N CYS A 218 -13.58 24.18 4.76
CA CYS A 218 -14.21 24.15 3.44
C CYS A 218 -15.55 24.91 3.39
N SER A 219 -16.22 25.08 4.54
CA SER A 219 -17.51 25.78 4.64
C SER A 219 -17.38 27.30 4.83
N GLU A 220 -16.23 27.77 5.31
CA GLU A 220 -15.94 29.20 5.40
C GLU A 220 -15.76 29.79 4.00
N THR A 221 -16.71 30.64 3.58
CA THR A 221 -16.57 31.46 2.38
C THR A 221 -15.41 32.42 2.61
N VAL A 222 -14.27 32.15 1.97
CA VAL A 222 -13.06 33.00 2.04
C VAL A 222 -13.37 34.34 1.37
N THR A 223 -13.84 35.32 2.15
CA THR A 223 -14.18 36.68 1.69
C THR A 223 -13.02 37.66 1.85
N THR A 224 -11.94 37.25 2.52
CA THR A 224 -10.73 38.05 2.72
C THR A 224 -9.53 37.45 2.00
N ALA A 225 -8.88 38.27 1.16
CA ALA A 225 -7.66 37.88 0.47
C ALA A 225 -6.56 37.46 1.49
N PRO A 226 -5.90 36.31 1.29
CA PRO A 226 -4.88 35.84 2.21
C PRO A 226 -3.68 36.79 2.24
N LYS A 227 -3.25 37.19 3.46
CA LYS A 227 -2.10 38.10 3.69
C LYS A 227 -0.76 37.54 3.17
N VAL A 228 -0.68 36.24 2.94
CA VAL A 228 0.48 35.55 2.38
C VAL A 228 -0.01 34.71 1.21
N GLN A 229 0.51 34.99 0.02
CA GLN A 229 0.24 34.20 -1.17
C GLN A 229 0.92 32.84 -1.02
N LYS A 230 0.22 31.88 -0.39
CA LYS A 230 0.61 30.48 -0.41
C LYS A 230 0.12 29.90 -1.72
N LEU A 231 1.02 29.31 -2.51
CA LEU A 231 0.62 28.43 -3.60
C LEU A 231 -0.09 27.22 -2.99
N GLU A 232 -1.42 27.25 -2.98
CA GLU A 232 -2.21 26.09 -2.61
C GLU A 232 -1.93 24.96 -3.58
N ARG A 233 -1.73 23.78 -3.02
CA ARG A 233 -1.19 22.59 -3.69
C ARG A 233 -2.28 21.96 -4.57
N LEU A 234 -2.59 22.58 -5.70
CA LEU A 234 -3.49 22.03 -6.72
C LEU A 234 -2.77 21.02 -7.62
N ARG A 235 -2.10 20.01 -7.04
CA ARG A 235 -1.64 18.85 -7.82
C ARG A 235 -2.68 17.74 -7.69
N THR A 236 -3.14 17.21 -8.81
CA THR A 236 -4.01 16.02 -8.81
C THR A 236 -3.26 14.84 -8.20
N PHE A 237 -3.98 13.92 -7.53
CA PHE A 237 -3.36 12.73 -6.92
C PHE A 237 -2.53 11.92 -7.92
N GLU A 238 -2.99 11.85 -9.17
CA GLU A 238 -2.31 11.21 -10.29
C GLU A 238 -0.98 11.88 -10.62
N LYS A 239 -0.94 13.21 -10.67
CA LYS A 239 0.31 13.95 -10.90
C LYS A 239 1.31 13.72 -9.79
N GLU A 240 0.87 13.75 -8.53
CA GLU A 240 1.76 13.45 -7.40
C GLU A 240 2.30 12.02 -7.43
N HIS A 241 1.49 11.06 -7.87
CA HIS A 241 1.90 9.68 -8.03
C HIS A 241 2.92 9.52 -9.16
N LYS A 242 2.67 10.15 -10.32
CA LYS A 242 3.61 10.18 -11.44
C LYS A 242 4.95 10.81 -11.04
N ASP A 243 4.92 11.97 -10.38
CA ASP A 243 6.12 12.63 -9.86
C ASP A 243 6.89 11.69 -8.92
N ALA A 244 6.20 10.93 -8.06
CA ALA A 244 6.84 9.99 -7.15
C ALA A 244 7.49 8.80 -7.85
N LEU A 245 6.86 8.24 -8.89
CA LEU A 245 7.44 7.18 -9.73
C LEU A 245 8.72 7.67 -10.41
N GLU A 246 8.69 8.85 -11.05
CA GLU A 246 9.85 9.45 -11.70
C GLU A 246 10.99 9.73 -10.69
N ARG A 247 10.64 10.19 -9.49
CA ARG A 247 11.61 10.44 -8.42
C ARG A 247 12.24 9.14 -7.90
N ALA A 248 11.48 8.06 -7.74
CA ALA A 248 12.01 6.76 -7.35
C ALA A 248 13.04 6.24 -8.38
N VAL A 249 12.77 6.42 -9.67
CA VAL A 249 13.73 6.11 -10.75
C VAL A 249 14.99 6.99 -10.63
N SER A 250 14.83 8.30 -10.43
CA SER A 250 15.97 9.23 -10.30
C SER A 250 16.89 8.92 -9.11
N LEU A 251 16.36 8.31 -8.06
CA LEU A 251 17.11 7.90 -6.87
C LEU A 251 17.77 6.52 -7.00
N ASN A 252 17.65 5.88 -8.17
CA ASN A 252 18.10 4.51 -8.44
C ASN A 252 17.53 3.50 -7.44
N VAL A 253 16.24 3.62 -7.11
CA VAL A 253 15.54 2.62 -6.30
C VAL A 253 15.51 1.30 -7.07
N PRO A 254 15.94 0.17 -6.47
CA PRO A 254 15.94 -1.12 -7.15
C PRO A 254 14.56 -1.47 -7.71
N HIS A 255 14.52 -1.88 -8.98
CA HIS A 255 13.30 -2.31 -9.67
C HIS A 255 12.19 -1.25 -9.74
N ALA A 256 12.54 0.04 -9.67
CA ALA A 256 11.61 1.12 -10.01
C ALA A 256 11.34 1.12 -11.51
N VAL A 257 10.07 1.17 -11.88
CA VAL A 257 9.58 1.12 -13.27
C VAL A 257 9.13 2.51 -13.70
N THR A 258 9.29 2.84 -14.99
CA THR A 258 8.84 4.13 -15.51
C THR A 258 7.33 4.15 -15.77
N PRO A 259 6.65 5.31 -15.69
CA PRO A 259 5.20 5.40 -15.90
C PRO A 259 4.69 4.86 -17.25
N ASN A 260 5.56 4.74 -18.25
CA ASN A 260 5.21 4.31 -19.61
C ASN A 260 5.24 2.80 -19.84
N GLU A 261 5.81 2.00 -18.92
CA GLU A 261 5.91 0.54 -19.09
C GLU A 261 4.65 -0.23 -18.65
N GLU A 262 3.65 0.45 -18.07
CA GLU A 262 2.49 -0.21 -17.44
C GLU A 262 1.11 0.26 -17.91
N ALA A 263 0.94 1.06 -18.96
CA ALA A 263 -0.42 1.34 -19.45
C ALA A 263 -1.05 0.05 -20.02
N PRO A 264 -2.07 -0.56 -19.38
CA PRO A 264 -2.88 -1.57 -20.04
C PRO A 264 -3.79 -0.81 -21.02
N GLU A 265 -3.89 -1.31 -22.25
CA GLU A 265 -4.79 -0.82 -23.28
C GLU A 265 -6.25 -0.95 -22.87
N ASP A 266 -6.77 -0.11 -21.97
CA ASP A 266 -8.20 -0.08 -21.63
C ASP A 266 -8.60 1.35 -21.21
N GLN A 267 -8.44 2.29 -22.14
CA GLN A 267 -9.12 3.58 -22.10
C GLN A 267 -9.71 3.88 -23.48
N LYS A 268 -10.68 3.07 -23.90
CA LYS A 268 -11.69 3.49 -24.86
C LYS A 268 -13.06 3.17 -24.27
N PRO A 269 -13.99 4.14 -24.20
CA PRO A 269 -15.38 3.83 -23.90
C PRO A 269 -15.99 3.23 -25.16
N GLU A 270 -16.21 1.92 -25.18
CA GLU A 270 -17.06 1.31 -26.21
C GLU A 270 -18.53 1.48 -25.81
N GLU A 271 -19.27 2.10 -26.72
CA GLU A 271 -20.73 2.20 -26.72
C GLU A 271 -21.35 0.79 -26.77
N ALA A 272 -22.40 0.59 -25.98
CA ALA A 272 -23.15 -0.65 -25.94
C ALA A 272 -23.85 -0.93 -27.29
N PRO A 273 -23.84 -2.17 -27.80
CA PRO A 273 -24.84 -2.60 -28.75
C PRO A 273 -25.98 -3.38 -28.07
N GLU A 274 -27.12 -3.23 -28.71
CA GLU A 274 -28.47 -3.61 -28.31
C GLU A 274 -28.70 -5.13 -28.23
N ILE A 275 -29.72 -5.48 -27.46
CA ILE A 275 -30.25 -6.82 -27.23
C ILE A 275 -31.05 -7.26 -28.46
N GLU A 276 -30.72 -8.44 -29.01
CA GLU A 276 -31.67 -9.23 -29.81
C GLU A 276 -31.76 -10.67 -29.29
N ASP A 277 -32.96 -11.01 -28.82
CA ASP A 277 -33.43 -12.35 -28.46
C ASP A 277 -33.37 -13.31 -29.65
N LYS A 278 -32.75 -14.49 -29.48
CA LYS A 278 -33.26 -15.75 -30.06
C LYS A 278 -32.95 -16.93 -29.14
N SER A 279 -34.03 -17.48 -28.60
CA SER A 279 -34.17 -18.78 -27.95
C SER A 279 -33.83 -19.94 -28.88
N GLU A 280 -33.07 -20.94 -28.39
CA GLU A 280 -33.23 -22.36 -28.73
C GLU A 280 -32.36 -23.23 -27.79
N ASP A 281 -32.98 -24.22 -27.16
CA ASP A 281 -32.42 -25.28 -26.30
C ASP A 281 -33.20 -26.57 -26.67
N PRO A 282 -32.79 -27.81 -26.31
CA PRO A 282 -31.50 -28.25 -25.74
C PRO A 282 -30.95 -29.54 -26.42
N ALA A 283 -29.67 -29.87 -26.21
CA ALA A 283 -29.20 -31.25 -26.39
C ALA A 283 -28.08 -31.62 -25.40
N ASP A 284 -28.39 -32.64 -24.61
CA ASP A 284 -27.57 -33.34 -23.62
C ASP A 284 -26.14 -33.67 -24.09
N THR A 285 -25.13 -33.27 -23.30
CA THR A 285 -23.92 -34.09 -23.16
C THR A 285 -23.34 -33.94 -21.75
N LYS A 286 -23.56 -34.97 -20.92
CA LYS A 286 -22.89 -35.16 -19.63
C LYS A 286 -21.37 -35.21 -19.81
N SER A 287 -20.66 -34.18 -19.37
CA SER A 287 -19.23 -34.30 -19.02
C SER A 287 -19.03 -34.03 -17.53
N LYS A 288 -18.46 -35.03 -16.87
CA LYS A 288 -18.19 -35.12 -15.43
C LYS A 288 -17.46 -33.90 -14.87
N SER A 289 -17.95 -33.48 -13.71
CA SER A 289 -17.34 -32.56 -12.77
C SER A 289 -15.94 -33.00 -12.32
N THR A 290 -14.95 -32.15 -12.55
CA THR A 290 -13.79 -31.98 -11.68
C THR A 290 -13.58 -30.49 -11.48
N GLY A 291 -14.30 -29.92 -10.51
CA GLY A 291 -14.10 -28.56 -10.04
C GLY A 291 -12.76 -28.45 -9.34
N GLY A 292 -11.68 -28.30 -10.11
CA GLY A 292 -10.37 -27.94 -9.61
C GLY A 292 -10.43 -26.51 -9.12
N ARG A 293 -10.65 -26.33 -7.82
CA ARG A 293 -10.60 -25.02 -7.14
C ARG A 293 -9.21 -24.42 -7.40
N ALA A 294 -9.14 -23.33 -8.17
CA ALA A 294 -7.87 -22.80 -8.60
C ALA A 294 -7.21 -22.00 -7.45
N SER A 295 -6.22 -22.60 -6.78
CA SER A 295 -5.58 -22.02 -5.60
C SER A 295 -4.85 -20.71 -5.90
N TRP A 296 -4.93 -19.73 -5.00
CA TRP A 296 -4.11 -18.52 -5.07
C TRP A 296 -2.62 -18.84 -4.87
N ASP A 297 -2.29 -19.96 -4.25
CA ASP A 297 -0.90 -20.44 -4.15
C ASP A 297 -0.29 -20.68 -5.54
N ASP A 298 -1.08 -21.15 -6.51
CA ASP A 298 -0.60 -21.37 -7.88
C ASP A 298 -0.37 -20.05 -8.63
N VAL A 299 -1.17 -19.03 -8.33
CA VAL A 299 -1.07 -17.70 -8.93
C VAL A 299 0.22 -17.01 -8.46
N VAL A 300 0.44 -17.00 -7.15
CA VAL A 300 1.67 -16.47 -6.57
C VAL A 300 2.87 -17.36 -6.97
N GLY A 301 2.68 -18.67 -7.06
CA GLY A 301 3.61 -19.65 -7.62
C GLY A 301 4.11 -19.29 -9.03
N LYS A 302 3.21 -18.87 -9.91
CA LYS A 302 3.53 -18.44 -11.29
C LYS A 302 4.28 -17.12 -11.33
N LEU A 303 3.97 -16.16 -10.45
CA LEU A 303 4.75 -14.93 -10.31
C LEU A 303 6.21 -15.23 -9.94
N PHE A 304 6.45 -16.16 -9.00
CA PHE A 304 7.81 -16.57 -8.65
C PHE A 304 8.58 -17.18 -9.83
N LYS A 305 7.90 -17.96 -10.68
CA LYS A 305 8.53 -18.59 -11.86
C LYS A 305 8.81 -17.60 -12.99
N LYS A 306 7.86 -16.68 -13.27
CA LYS A 306 8.01 -15.66 -14.32
C LYS A 306 9.17 -14.70 -14.00
N GLU A 307 9.35 -14.35 -12.73
CA GLU A 307 10.45 -13.49 -12.29
C GLU A 307 11.80 -14.22 -12.18
N SER A 308 11.80 -15.50 -11.75
CA SER A 308 13.02 -16.32 -11.79
C SER A 308 13.55 -16.50 -13.21
N GLY A 309 12.64 -16.61 -14.20
CA GLY A 309 13.00 -16.63 -15.62
C GLY A 309 13.60 -15.31 -16.12
N HIS A 310 13.08 -14.16 -15.67
CA HIS A 310 13.61 -12.85 -16.03
C HIS A 310 14.96 -12.54 -15.37
N LEU A 311 15.25 -13.11 -14.20
CA LEU A 311 16.57 -13.06 -13.55
C LEU A 311 17.62 -13.93 -14.28
N LEU A 312 17.22 -15.08 -14.82
CA LEU A 312 18.10 -15.94 -15.61
C LEU A 312 18.44 -15.30 -16.96
N LEU A 313 17.46 -14.67 -17.63
CA LEU A 313 17.68 -13.97 -18.90
C LEU A 313 18.63 -12.76 -18.79
N LYS A 314 18.74 -12.12 -17.62
CA LYS A 314 19.72 -11.04 -17.37
C LYS A 314 21.13 -11.53 -17.05
N ARG A 315 21.34 -12.84 -16.85
CA ARG A 315 22.65 -13.41 -16.49
C ARG A 315 23.44 -13.93 -17.69
N ASP A 316 22.77 -14.13 -18.83
CA ASP A 316 23.39 -14.60 -20.07
C ASP A 316 23.39 -13.50 -21.14
N SER A 317 24.30 -12.54 -21.00
CA SER A 317 24.77 -11.72 -22.14
C SER A 317 26.17 -11.15 -21.85
N ASN A 318 27.14 -11.92 -22.34
CA ASN A 318 28.53 -11.60 -22.68
C ASN A 318 29.60 -11.45 -21.56
N PRO A 319 30.65 -12.29 -21.57
CA PRO A 319 32.01 -11.86 -21.27
C PRO A 319 32.69 -11.28 -22.53
N PRO A 320 33.61 -10.30 -22.42
CA PRO A 320 34.51 -9.96 -23.52
C PRO A 320 35.76 -10.86 -23.48
N GLU A 321 36.18 -11.29 -24.68
CA GLU A 321 37.53 -11.76 -25.00
C GLU A 321 38.60 -10.67 -24.82
#